data_AF-A0A7X5N051-F1
#
_entry.id   AF-A0A7X5N051-F1
#
_cell.length_a   1.000
_cell.length_b   1.000
_cell.length_c   1.000
_cell.angle_alpha   90.00
_cell.angle_beta   90.00
_cell.angle_gamma   90.00
#
_symmetry.space_group_name_H-M   'P 1'
#
loop_
_entity.id
_entity.type
_entity.pdbx_description
1 polymer ?
#
loop_
_entity_poly.entity_id
_entity_poly.type
_entity_poly.pdbx_seq_one_letter_code
_entity_poly.pdbx_strand_id
1 'polypeptide(L)'
;MKHQARIAGYRQLREQPVWKLLAADHAPELIGLLQTVLLDGERRLPSAVLHERLQRQLDALRADELSRELPRTAQAYLAHWLAQGWLERRLPEGAAEEEYELSRAATQAIRFIVGLRESSSSATESRLSLVIQQLVQLAGQTEADPELRLAALREERARIDAEIERVASGRVAALDGKRALERARDLIHLSDELAEDFHRVRDDFEQLNRQFRERIIDDEGARGDVLEQLFNGVDVIADSEAGRTFEAFWSLLNDTQQSSQLDQALDALLARGFARKLDRRERAFLRGLTGTLLERGGEVHTVMQHFARSLRGFVQSRGYLEQRRLNQLLKQAQGEALQLRDSLHATTATGYTQALSAARLRSLSQWRLHDPR
;
A
#
# COMPACT_ATOMS: atom_id res chain seq x y z
N MET A 1 12.98 28.31 -8.49
CA MET A 1 13.85 27.56 -9.43
C MET A 1 13.55 26.04 -9.46
N LYS A 2 13.93 25.21 -8.48
CA LYS A 2 13.76 23.73 -8.58
C LYS A 2 12.30 23.24 -8.69
N HIS A 3 11.38 23.85 -7.96
CA HIS A 3 9.96 23.48 -8.01
C HIS A 3 9.30 23.86 -9.34
N GLN A 4 9.70 24.97 -9.98
CA GLN A 4 9.18 25.37 -11.29
C GLN A 4 9.56 24.38 -12.39
N ALA A 5 10.80 23.90 -12.40
CA ALA A 5 11.24 22.87 -13.34
C ALA A 5 10.48 21.54 -13.15
N ARG A 6 10.23 21.14 -11.90
CA ARG A 6 9.40 19.97 -11.58
C ARG A 6 7.96 20.14 -12.04
N ILE A 7 7.34 21.29 -11.77
CA ILE A 7 5.97 21.59 -12.21
C ILE A 7 5.88 21.56 -13.74
N ALA A 8 6.85 22.12 -14.45
CA ALA A 8 6.90 22.06 -15.92
C ALA A 8 6.99 20.61 -16.41
N GLY A 9 7.87 19.79 -15.81
CA GLY A 9 7.97 18.36 -16.12
C GLY A 9 6.67 17.59 -15.84
N TYR A 10 6.01 17.87 -14.71
CA TYR A 10 4.74 17.21 -14.36
C TYR A 10 3.58 17.65 -15.24
N ARG A 11 3.56 18.90 -15.72
CA ARG A 11 2.60 19.35 -16.74
C ARG A 11 2.78 18.57 -18.05
N GLN A 12 4.02 18.32 -18.46
CA GLN A 12 4.29 17.51 -19.65
C GLN A 12 3.90 16.04 -19.44
N LEU A 13 4.15 15.47 -18.26
CA LEU A 13 3.73 14.10 -17.93
C LEU A 13 2.20 13.96 -17.83
N ARG A 14 1.49 15.00 -17.39
CA ARG A 14 0.02 15.01 -17.34
C ARG A 14 -0.61 14.87 -18.72
N GLU A 15 0.09 15.29 -19.77
CA GLU A 15 -0.37 15.12 -21.14
C GLU A 15 -0.21 13.69 -21.69
N GLN A 16 0.57 12.85 -21.01
CA GLN A 16 0.82 11.47 -21.42
C GLN A 16 -0.41 10.57 -21.19
N PRO A 17 -0.63 9.55 -22.04
CA PRO A 17 -1.80 8.67 -21.94
C PRO A 17 -1.97 7.98 -20.58
N VAL A 18 -0.86 7.66 -19.88
CA VAL A 18 -0.88 7.03 -18.55
C VAL A 18 -1.62 7.92 -17.55
N TRP A 19 -1.22 9.19 -17.42
CA TRP A 19 -1.84 10.10 -16.45
C TRP A 19 -3.25 10.48 -16.87
N LYS A 20 -3.51 10.66 -18.17
CA LYS A 20 -4.87 10.90 -18.68
C LYS A 20 -5.83 9.76 -18.36
N LEU A 21 -5.40 8.50 -18.45
CA LEU A 21 -6.23 7.35 -18.09
C LEU A 21 -6.57 7.36 -16.59
N LEU A 22 -5.56 7.56 -15.74
CA LEU A 22 -5.73 7.58 -14.29
C LEU A 22 -6.56 8.77 -13.78
N ALA A 23 -6.56 9.88 -14.53
CA ALA A 23 -7.29 11.11 -14.17
C ALA A 23 -8.61 11.27 -14.93
N ALA A 24 -9.06 10.27 -15.69
CA ALA A 24 -10.33 10.32 -16.41
C ALA A 24 -11.52 10.31 -15.42
N ASP A 25 -12.60 11.00 -15.76
CA ASP A 25 -13.78 11.13 -14.88
C ASP A 25 -14.40 9.77 -14.51
N HIS A 26 -14.31 8.79 -15.41
CA HIS A 26 -14.76 7.41 -15.23
C HIS A 26 -13.58 6.42 -15.22
N ALA A 27 -12.44 6.82 -14.65
CA ALA A 27 -11.23 6.01 -14.65
C ALA A 27 -11.45 4.57 -14.12
N PRO A 28 -12.18 4.32 -13.02
CA PRO A 28 -12.42 2.96 -12.54
C PRO A 28 -13.11 2.06 -13.57
N GLU A 29 -14.19 2.55 -14.18
CA GLU A 29 -14.97 1.82 -15.19
C GLU A 29 -14.14 1.60 -16.46
N LEU A 30 -13.43 2.64 -16.91
CA LEU A 30 -12.56 2.57 -18.09
C LEU A 30 -11.42 1.57 -17.91
N ILE A 31 -10.73 1.61 -16.76
CA ILE A 31 -9.62 0.73 -16.42
C ILE A 31 -10.14 -0.71 -16.28
N GLY A 32 -11.27 -0.92 -15.61
CA GLY A 32 -11.91 -2.23 -15.49
C GLY A 32 -12.26 -2.83 -16.86
N LEU A 33 -12.94 -2.06 -17.71
CA LEU A 33 -13.30 -2.49 -19.07
C LEU A 33 -12.06 -2.83 -19.92
N LEU A 34 -11.04 -1.96 -19.93
CA LEU A 34 -9.79 -2.19 -20.65
C LEU A 34 -9.06 -3.45 -20.15
N GLN A 35 -9.01 -3.64 -18.84
CA GLN A 35 -8.39 -4.81 -18.21
C GLN A 35 -9.12 -6.10 -18.60
N THR A 36 -10.43 -6.15 -18.39
CA THR A 36 -11.24 -7.34 -18.66
C THR A 36 -11.22 -7.74 -20.13
N VAL A 37 -11.27 -6.78 -21.05
CA VAL A 37 -11.41 -7.07 -22.48
C VAL A 37 -10.05 -7.38 -23.14
N LEU A 38 -8.95 -6.77 -22.70
CA LEU A 38 -7.65 -6.82 -23.41
C LEU A 38 -6.43 -7.19 -22.54
N LEU A 39 -6.58 -7.39 -21.23
CA LEU A 39 -5.45 -7.74 -20.35
C LEU A 39 -5.59 -9.11 -19.66
N ASP A 40 -6.78 -9.45 -19.17
CA ASP A 40 -7.04 -10.71 -18.45
C ASP A 40 -7.17 -11.92 -19.39
N GLY A 41 -7.41 -11.67 -20.69
CA GLY A 41 -7.56 -12.69 -21.73
C GLY A 41 -6.61 -12.50 -22.92
N GLU A 42 -7.15 -12.58 -24.13
CA GLU A 42 -6.41 -12.34 -25.36
C GLU A 42 -5.97 -10.88 -25.45
N ARG A 43 -4.65 -10.66 -25.58
CA ARG A 43 -4.06 -9.31 -25.60
C ARG A 43 -4.22 -8.57 -26.91
N ARG A 44 -4.64 -9.28 -27.96
CA ARG A 44 -4.90 -8.76 -29.30
C ARG A 44 -6.22 -9.32 -29.77
N LEU A 45 -7.11 -8.45 -30.21
CA LEU A 45 -8.43 -8.86 -30.68
C LEU A 45 -8.73 -8.23 -32.04
N PRO A 46 -9.29 -9.00 -32.99
CA PRO A 46 -9.88 -8.44 -34.21
C PRO A 46 -10.99 -7.45 -33.88
N SER A 47 -11.17 -6.46 -34.74
CA SER A 47 -12.14 -5.38 -34.57
C SER A 47 -13.55 -5.88 -34.21
N ALA A 48 -14.10 -6.85 -34.96
CA ALA A 48 -15.44 -7.37 -34.71
C ALA A 48 -15.59 -7.99 -33.30
N VAL A 49 -14.58 -8.78 -32.88
CA VAL A 49 -14.57 -9.46 -31.59
C VAL A 49 -14.46 -8.45 -30.44
N LEU A 50 -13.60 -7.44 -30.60
CA LEU A 50 -13.43 -6.39 -29.59
C LEU A 50 -14.72 -5.58 -29.40
N HIS A 51 -15.38 -5.20 -30.51
CA HIS A 51 -16.66 -4.48 -30.45
C HIS A 51 -17.73 -5.30 -29.73
N GLU A 52 -17.86 -6.59 -30.06
CA GLU A 52 -18.86 -7.47 -29.44
C GLU A 52 -18.59 -7.66 -27.94
N ARG A 53 -17.34 -7.98 -27.55
CA ARG A 53 -16.97 -8.18 -26.14
C ARG A 53 -17.19 -6.91 -25.33
N LEU A 54 -16.76 -5.75 -25.84
CA LEU A 54 -16.96 -4.49 -25.15
C LEU A 54 -18.44 -4.12 -25.02
N GLN A 55 -19.23 -4.33 -26.07
CA GLN A 55 -20.67 -4.05 -26.04
C GLN A 55 -21.36 -4.90 -24.96
N ARG A 56 -21.00 -6.19 -24.84
CA ARG A 56 -21.51 -7.07 -23.79
C ARG A 56 -21.18 -6.57 -22.38
N GLN A 57 -19.95 -6.09 -22.15
CA GLN A 57 -19.57 -5.52 -20.84
C GLN A 57 -20.33 -4.23 -20.53
N LEU A 58 -20.51 -3.35 -21.53
CA LEU A 58 -21.30 -2.12 -21.37
C LEU A 58 -22.77 -2.41 -21.06
N ASP A 59 -23.35 -3.43 -21.70
CA ASP A 59 -24.74 -3.84 -21.44
C ASP A 59 -24.90 -4.42 -20.03
N ALA A 60 -23.91 -5.17 -19.53
CA ALA A 60 -23.88 -5.65 -18.15
C ALA A 60 -23.81 -4.50 -17.14
N LEU A 61 -22.94 -3.51 -17.35
CA LEU A 61 -22.82 -2.34 -16.47
C LEU A 61 -24.11 -1.49 -16.45
N ARG A 62 -24.82 -1.37 -17.57
CA ARG A 62 -26.12 -0.66 -17.63
C ARG A 62 -27.22 -1.34 -16.82
N ALA A 63 -27.15 -2.66 -16.63
CA ALA A 63 -28.14 -3.41 -15.86
C ALA A 63 -27.97 -3.24 -14.34
N ASP A 64 -26.78 -2.82 -13.88
CA ASP A 64 -26.37 -2.90 -12.47
C ASP A 64 -26.63 -1.61 -11.65
N GLU A 65 -27.46 -0.67 -12.15
CA GLU A 65 -27.76 0.67 -11.55
C GLU A 65 -26.54 1.56 -11.20
N LEU A 66 -25.32 1.09 -11.42
CA LEU A 66 -24.07 1.81 -11.19
C LEU A 66 -23.77 2.72 -12.40
N SER A 67 -23.93 4.02 -12.20
CA SER A 67 -23.52 5.17 -13.03
C SER A 67 -24.44 5.58 -14.20
N ARG A 68 -25.14 6.71 -14.02
CA ARG A 68 -26.17 7.27 -14.92
C ARG A 68 -25.64 8.03 -16.15
N GLU A 69 -24.34 8.09 -16.43
CA GLU A 69 -23.83 8.97 -17.50
C GLU A 69 -22.64 8.39 -18.32
N LEU A 70 -22.58 7.08 -18.54
CA LEU A 70 -21.59 6.49 -19.47
C LEU A 70 -22.01 6.71 -20.96
N PRO A 71 -21.12 7.16 -21.87
CA PRO A 71 -21.43 7.37 -23.28
C PRO A 71 -21.90 6.11 -24.06
N ARG A 72 -22.54 6.37 -25.21
CA ARG A 72 -23.71 5.61 -25.70
C ARG A 72 -23.45 4.30 -26.46
N THR A 73 -22.23 3.94 -26.92
CA THR A 73 -21.94 2.66 -27.64
C THR A 73 -20.48 2.19 -27.54
N ALA A 74 -20.20 0.90 -27.73
CA ALA A 74 -18.84 0.35 -27.78
C ALA A 74 -17.93 1.03 -28.82
N GLN A 75 -18.48 1.36 -30.00
CA GLN A 75 -17.75 2.06 -31.06
C GLN A 75 -17.23 3.44 -30.60
N ALA A 76 -18.03 4.18 -29.84
CA ALA A 76 -17.63 5.50 -29.33
C ALA A 76 -16.48 5.37 -28.31
N TYR A 77 -16.51 4.34 -27.46
CA TYR A 77 -15.43 4.05 -26.52
C TYR A 77 -14.12 3.70 -27.25
N LEU A 78 -14.17 2.80 -28.23
CA LEU A 78 -12.97 2.42 -28.97
C LEU A 78 -12.34 3.59 -29.72
N ALA A 79 -13.16 4.44 -30.36
CA ALA A 79 -12.69 5.66 -31.00
C ALA A 79 -12.06 6.63 -29.99
N HIS A 80 -12.69 6.80 -28.82
CA HIS A 80 -12.15 7.63 -27.75
C HIS A 80 -10.81 7.08 -27.22
N TRP A 81 -10.72 5.78 -26.94
CA TRP A 81 -9.50 5.15 -26.42
C TRP A 81 -8.34 5.20 -27.41
N LEU A 82 -8.62 5.07 -28.71
CA LEU A 82 -7.62 5.33 -29.76
C LEU A 82 -7.16 6.78 -29.73
N ALA A 83 -8.08 7.74 -29.67
CA ALA A 83 -7.76 9.17 -29.65
C ALA A 83 -6.93 9.58 -28.41
N GLN A 84 -7.16 8.93 -27.26
CA GLN A 84 -6.39 9.14 -26.04
C GLN A 84 -5.04 8.38 -26.03
N GLY A 85 -4.78 7.52 -27.01
CA GLY A 85 -3.56 6.70 -27.06
C GLY A 85 -3.55 5.54 -26.07
N TRP A 86 -4.71 5.09 -25.61
CA TRP A 86 -4.85 3.92 -24.73
C TRP A 86 -4.92 2.61 -25.52
N LEU A 87 -5.37 2.68 -26.77
CA LEU A 87 -5.33 1.57 -27.72
C LEU A 87 -4.33 1.82 -28.84
N GLU A 88 -3.76 0.73 -29.33
CA GLU A 88 -3.04 0.67 -30.59
C GLU A 88 -3.82 -0.19 -31.58
N ARG A 89 -3.83 0.23 -32.84
CA ARG A 89 -4.50 -0.47 -33.94
C ARG A 89 -3.47 -0.87 -34.98
N ARG A 90 -3.49 -2.13 -35.39
CA ARG A 90 -2.58 -2.68 -36.41
C ARG A 90 -3.35 -3.53 -37.40
N LEU A 91 -2.92 -3.53 -38.65
CA LEU A 91 -3.43 -4.45 -39.68
C LEU A 91 -2.28 -5.39 -40.06
N PRO A 92 -2.23 -6.61 -39.48
CA PRO A 92 -1.19 -7.58 -39.83
C PRO A 92 -1.23 -7.94 -41.32
N GLU A 93 -0.08 -8.25 -41.89
CA GLU A 93 0.02 -8.62 -43.31
C GLU A 93 -0.73 -9.92 -43.58
N GLY A 94 -1.71 -9.87 -44.50
CA GLY A 94 -2.59 -11.00 -44.81
C GLY A 94 -3.81 -11.16 -43.89
N ALA A 95 -4.01 -10.27 -42.90
CA ALA A 95 -5.20 -10.28 -42.07
C ALA A 95 -6.40 -9.63 -42.77
N ALA A 96 -7.60 -10.19 -42.54
CA ALA A 96 -8.85 -9.67 -43.11
C ALA A 96 -9.42 -8.46 -42.35
N GLU A 97 -9.02 -8.25 -41.09
CA GLU A 97 -9.50 -7.18 -40.23
C GLU A 97 -8.37 -6.57 -39.39
N GLU A 98 -8.58 -5.33 -38.93
CA GLU A 98 -7.68 -4.64 -38.01
C GLU A 98 -7.74 -5.29 -36.62
N GLU A 99 -6.57 -5.46 -36.00
CA GLU A 99 -6.41 -5.92 -34.64
C GLU A 99 -6.11 -4.75 -33.69
N TYR A 100 -6.61 -4.88 -32.48
CA TYR A 100 -6.48 -3.90 -31.42
C TYR A 100 -5.75 -4.49 -30.21
N GLU A 101 -4.85 -3.72 -29.63
CA GLU A 101 -4.17 -4.05 -28.37
C GLU A 101 -4.08 -2.82 -27.46
N LEU A 102 -3.89 -3.06 -26.16
CA LEU A 102 -3.59 -1.96 -25.23
C LEU A 102 -2.23 -1.35 -25.57
N SER A 103 -2.16 -0.03 -25.53
CA SER A 103 -0.87 0.65 -25.61
C SER A 103 -0.03 0.33 -24.38
N ARG A 104 1.29 0.50 -24.50
CA ARG A 104 2.22 0.33 -23.37
C ARG A 104 1.83 1.23 -22.18
N ALA A 105 1.35 2.43 -22.47
CA ALA A 105 0.92 3.41 -21.47
C ALA A 105 -0.33 2.94 -20.71
N ALA A 106 -1.36 2.46 -21.41
CA ALA A 106 -2.56 1.92 -20.77
C ALA A 106 -2.23 0.68 -19.93
N THR A 107 -1.41 -0.23 -20.46
CA THR A 107 -0.95 -1.42 -19.73
C THR A 107 -0.20 -1.05 -18.44
N GLN A 108 0.66 -0.03 -18.50
CA GLN A 108 1.38 0.47 -17.33
C GLN A 108 0.43 1.04 -16.27
N ALA A 109 -0.57 1.83 -16.68
CA ALA A 109 -1.56 2.40 -15.76
C ALA A 109 -2.39 1.31 -15.07
N ILE A 110 -2.88 0.32 -15.84
CA ILE A 110 -3.66 -0.80 -15.28
C ILE A 110 -2.81 -1.61 -14.29
N ARG A 111 -1.57 -1.96 -14.64
CA ARG A 111 -0.66 -2.70 -13.73
C ARG A 111 -0.36 -1.93 -12.46
N PHE A 112 -0.19 -0.61 -12.55
CA PHE A 112 -0.01 0.23 -11.37
C PHE A 112 -1.22 0.11 -10.43
N ILE A 113 -2.44 0.23 -10.95
CA ILE A 113 -3.68 0.09 -10.16
C ILE A 113 -3.84 -1.33 -9.57
N VAL A 114 -3.54 -2.38 -10.34
CA VAL A 114 -3.57 -3.76 -9.84
C VAL A 114 -2.56 -3.96 -8.71
N GLY A 115 -1.35 -3.41 -8.84
CA GLY A 115 -0.32 -3.45 -7.79
C GLY A 115 -0.74 -2.74 -6.50
N LEU A 116 -1.56 -1.68 -6.57
CA LEU A 116 -2.15 -1.06 -5.38
C LEU A 116 -3.11 -2.00 -4.63
N ARG A 117 -3.73 -2.99 -5.31
CA ARG A 117 -4.63 -3.98 -4.70
C ARG A 117 -3.90 -5.20 -4.14
N GLU A 118 -2.86 -5.67 -4.83
CA GLU A 118 -2.16 -6.93 -4.49
C GLU A 118 -1.06 -6.78 -3.44
N SER A 119 -0.66 -5.54 -3.10
CA SER A 119 0.41 -5.26 -2.12
C SER A 119 -0.01 -5.43 -0.65
N SER A 120 -1.08 -6.17 -0.37
CA SER A 120 -1.56 -6.45 0.97
C SER A 120 -0.74 -7.55 1.68
N SER A 121 -0.14 -7.15 2.80
CA SER A 121 0.21 -7.95 3.99
C SER A 121 1.37 -8.97 3.98
N SER A 122 1.72 -9.67 2.90
CA SER A 122 2.69 -10.81 3.02
C SER A 122 4.16 -10.52 2.70
N ALA A 123 4.47 -9.31 2.23
CA ALA A 123 5.72 -9.09 1.50
C ALA A 123 6.89 -8.50 2.32
N THR A 124 6.62 -7.90 3.48
CA THR A 124 7.59 -7.06 4.20
C THR A 124 8.70 -7.88 4.87
N GLU A 125 8.37 -9.03 5.48
CA GLU A 125 9.33 -9.90 6.18
C GLU A 125 10.27 -10.63 5.21
N SER A 126 9.71 -11.26 4.17
CA SER A 126 10.50 -11.96 3.15
C SER A 126 11.37 -11.02 2.34
N ARG A 127 10.95 -9.77 2.10
CA ARG A 127 11.76 -8.77 1.39
C ARG A 127 12.93 -8.25 2.21
N LEU A 128 12.74 -7.90 3.49
CA LEU A 128 13.89 -7.49 4.32
C LEU A 128 14.86 -8.65 4.52
N SER A 129 14.37 -9.85 4.79
CA SER A 129 15.22 -11.04 4.90
C SER A 129 16.03 -11.25 3.62
N LEU A 130 15.40 -11.08 2.46
CA LEU A 130 16.07 -11.11 1.15
C LEU A 130 17.07 -9.96 0.97
N VAL A 131 16.76 -8.73 1.39
CA VAL A 131 17.67 -7.57 1.31
C VAL A 131 18.88 -7.78 2.21
N ILE A 132 18.69 -8.27 3.44
CA ILE A 132 19.78 -8.59 4.37
C ILE A 132 20.63 -9.74 3.81
N GLN A 133 20.00 -10.81 3.34
CA GLN A 133 20.72 -11.91 2.70
C GLN A 133 21.51 -11.44 1.47
N GLN A 134 20.92 -10.58 0.64
CA GLN A 134 21.59 -10.03 -0.54
C GLN A 134 22.70 -9.05 -0.17
N LEU A 135 22.55 -8.25 0.89
CA LEU A 135 23.59 -7.37 1.43
C LEU A 135 24.77 -8.17 1.98
N VAL A 136 24.50 -9.19 2.80
CA VAL A 136 25.51 -10.09 3.36
C VAL A 136 26.20 -10.86 2.25
N GLN A 137 25.45 -11.36 1.27
CA GLN A 137 26.01 -12.07 0.12
C GLN A 137 26.86 -11.15 -0.77
N LEU A 138 26.39 -9.94 -1.07
CA LEU A 138 27.13 -8.95 -1.86
C LEU A 138 28.37 -8.45 -1.11
N ALA A 139 28.27 -8.27 0.22
CA ALA A 139 29.41 -8.04 1.10
C ALA A 139 30.40 -9.22 0.97
N GLY A 140 30.00 -10.46 1.17
CA GLY A 140 30.90 -11.61 1.00
C GLY A 140 31.55 -11.71 -0.40
N GLN A 141 30.79 -11.42 -1.45
CA GLN A 141 31.24 -11.61 -2.84
C GLN A 141 32.28 -10.60 -3.31
N THR A 142 32.41 -9.44 -2.69
CA THR A 142 33.41 -8.43 -3.09
C THR A 142 34.46 -8.09 -2.02
N GLU A 143 34.67 -8.99 -1.06
CA GLU A 143 35.75 -8.91 -0.05
C GLU A 143 37.11 -9.29 -0.64
N ALA A 144 38.16 -8.48 -0.42
CA ALA A 144 39.49 -8.68 -1.01
C ALA A 144 40.58 -8.99 0.03
N ASP A 145 40.30 -8.86 1.34
CA ASP A 145 41.22 -9.21 2.43
C ASP A 145 41.14 -10.71 2.79
N PRO A 146 42.23 -11.49 2.69
CA PRO A 146 42.24 -12.93 2.95
C PRO A 146 41.85 -13.34 4.38
N GLU A 147 42.18 -12.57 5.41
CA GLU A 147 41.94 -12.99 6.81
C GLU A 147 40.50 -12.72 7.26
N LEU A 148 39.96 -11.55 6.90
CA LEU A 148 38.54 -11.23 7.10
C LEU A 148 37.66 -12.12 6.21
N ARG A 149 38.11 -12.39 4.98
CA ARG A 149 37.48 -13.40 4.12
C ARG A 149 37.55 -14.77 4.77
N LEU A 150 38.63 -15.18 5.43
CA LEU A 150 38.72 -16.50 6.08
C LEU A 150 37.80 -16.63 7.31
N ALA A 151 37.64 -15.57 8.12
CA ALA A 151 36.74 -15.56 9.27
C ALA A 151 35.27 -15.58 8.83
N ALA A 152 34.90 -14.69 7.90
CA ALA A 152 33.58 -14.69 7.27
C ALA A 152 33.34 -16.02 6.55
N LEU A 153 34.32 -16.56 5.82
CA LEU A 153 34.25 -17.89 5.18
C LEU A 153 34.17 -19.04 6.19
N ARG A 154 34.50 -18.88 7.48
CA ARG A 154 34.35 -19.94 8.50
C ARG A 154 32.93 -19.97 9.08
N GLU A 155 32.36 -18.82 9.38
CA GLU A 155 30.93 -18.71 9.77
C GLU A 155 30.02 -19.04 8.59
N GLU A 156 30.35 -18.48 7.43
CA GLU A 156 29.71 -18.80 6.17
C GLU A 156 29.94 -20.28 5.84
N ARG A 157 31.11 -20.90 6.11
CA ARG A 157 31.30 -22.36 5.97
C ARG A 157 30.42 -23.15 6.91
N ALA A 158 30.15 -22.72 8.14
CA ALA A 158 29.23 -23.45 9.01
C ALA A 158 27.79 -23.42 8.46
N ARG A 159 27.36 -22.26 7.93
CA ARG A 159 26.05 -22.09 7.27
C ARG A 159 25.99 -22.82 5.91
N ILE A 160 27.07 -22.71 5.14
CA ILE A 160 27.26 -23.30 3.83
C ILE A 160 27.49 -24.81 3.97
N ASP A 161 28.05 -25.38 5.02
CA ASP A 161 28.16 -26.83 5.20
C ASP A 161 26.75 -27.45 5.39
N ALA A 162 25.86 -26.75 6.11
CA ALA A 162 24.43 -27.07 6.22
C ALA A 162 23.62 -26.79 4.93
N GLU A 163 24.18 -26.02 4.00
CA GLU A 163 23.62 -25.74 2.68
C GLU A 163 24.28 -26.59 1.57
N ILE A 164 25.52 -27.06 1.75
CA ILE A 164 26.30 -27.95 0.89
C ILE A 164 25.71 -29.35 0.96
N GLU A 165 25.21 -29.79 2.12
CA GLU A 165 24.34 -30.98 2.18
C GLU A 165 23.11 -30.86 1.27
N ARG A 166 22.60 -29.63 1.05
CA ARG A 166 21.49 -29.35 0.12
C ARG A 166 21.93 -29.05 -1.32
N VAL A 167 23.15 -28.54 -1.51
CA VAL A 167 23.65 -27.93 -2.76
C VAL A 167 24.87 -28.67 -3.33
N ALA A 168 25.18 -29.89 -2.86
CA ALA A 168 26.17 -30.81 -3.44
C ALA A 168 25.99 -31.10 -4.97
N SER A 169 25.00 -30.49 -5.63
CA SER A 169 24.77 -30.43 -7.06
C SER A 169 25.61 -29.39 -7.86
N GLY A 170 26.37 -28.49 -7.22
CA GLY A 170 27.68 -28.02 -7.75
C GLY A 170 27.85 -26.64 -8.46
N ARG A 171 28.56 -25.73 -7.75
CA ARG A 171 29.50 -24.62 -8.15
C ARG A 171 29.00 -23.20 -8.53
N VAL A 172 29.65 -22.16 -7.95
CA VAL A 172 29.40 -20.70 -8.17
C VAL A 172 30.70 -19.87 -8.31
N ALA A 173 30.68 -18.80 -9.13
CA ALA A 173 31.77 -17.85 -9.41
C ALA A 173 31.49 -16.41 -8.90
N ALA A 174 32.53 -15.61 -8.64
CA ALA A 174 32.43 -14.24 -8.10
C ALA A 174 31.87 -13.19 -9.10
N LEU A 175 31.18 -12.17 -8.58
CA LEU A 175 30.48 -11.13 -9.36
C LEU A 175 31.44 -10.03 -9.87
N ASP A 176 31.27 -9.57 -11.12
CA ASP A 176 32.03 -8.43 -11.65
C ASP A 176 31.55 -7.05 -11.12
N GLY A 177 32.41 -6.04 -11.22
CA GLY A 177 32.15 -4.70 -10.66
C GLY A 177 31.04 -3.88 -11.34
N LYS A 178 30.55 -4.27 -12.53
CA LYS A 178 29.41 -3.61 -13.18
C LYS A 178 28.10 -4.20 -12.66
N ARG A 179 28.05 -5.53 -12.52
CA ARG A 179 26.94 -6.25 -11.90
C ARG A 179 26.79 -5.90 -10.42
N ALA A 180 27.90 -5.66 -9.70
CA ALA A 180 27.86 -5.18 -8.33
C ALA A 180 27.21 -3.79 -8.20
N LEU A 181 27.46 -2.89 -9.16
CA LEU A 181 26.86 -1.56 -9.18
C LEU A 181 25.35 -1.60 -9.51
N GLU A 182 24.96 -2.43 -10.48
CA GLU A 182 23.54 -2.68 -10.80
C GLU A 182 22.81 -3.24 -9.57
N ARG A 183 23.36 -4.29 -8.94
CA ARG A 183 22.80 -4.85 -7.72
C ARG A 183 22.72 -3.87 -6.55
N ALA A 184 23.71 -3.00 -6.39
CA ALA A 184 23.67 -1.98 -5.33
C ALA A 184 22.53 -0.98 -5.55
N ARG A 185 22.23 -0.63 -6.81
CA ARG A 185 21.10 0.25 -7.14
C ARG A 185 19.74 -0.43 -6.98
N ASP A 186 19.65 -1.70 -7.38
CA ASP A 186 18.45 -2.51 -7.14
C ASP A 186 18.17 -2.61 -5.64
N LEU A 187 19.21 -2.77 -4.82
CA LEU A 187 19.10 -2.81 -3.37
C LEU A 187 18.65 -1.46 -2.77
N ILE A 188 19.18 -0.35 -3.28
CA ILE A 188 18.73 0.99 -2.88
C ILE A 188 17.24 1.15 -3.18
N HIS A 189 16.80 0.73 -4.37
CA HIS A 189 15.39 0.80 -4.75
C HIS A 189 14.49 -0.05 -3.84
N LEU A 190 14.87 -1.31 -3.61
CA LEU A 190 14.15 -2.23 -2.70
C LEU A 190 14.07 -1.68 -1.26
N SER A 191 15.13 -1.01 -0.81
CA SER A 191 15.19 -0.41 0.52
C SER A 191 14.32 0.85 0.65
N ASP A 192 14.20 1.64 -0.42
CA ASP A 192 13.32 2.82 -0.46
C ASP A 192 11.85 2.40 -0.47
N GLU A 193 11.51 1.36 -1.24
CA GLU A 193 10.18 0.74 -1.24
C GLU A 193 9.80 0.15 0.13
N LEU A 194 10.76 -0.47 0.83
CA LEU A 194 10.54 -0.99 2.19
C LEU A 194 10.16 0.14 3.18
N ALA A 195 10.73 1.33 3.02
CA ALA A 195 10.38 2.47 3.87
C ALA A 195 8.94 2.96 3.62
N GLU A 196 8.48 2.91 2.37
CA GLU A 196 7.11 3.24 2.00
C GLU A 196 6.11 2.18 2.49
N ASP A 197 6.50 0.91 2.53
CA ASP A 197 5.70 -0.19 3.08
C ASP A 197 5.38 0.02 4.58
N PHE A 198 6.20 0.73 5.37
CA PHE A 198 5.85 1.09 6.77
C PHE A 198 4.66 2.02 6.89
N HIS A 199 4.53 2.98 5.97
CA HIS A 199 3.37 3.85 5.93
C HIS A 199 2.10 3.05 5.61
N ARG A 200 2.20 2.07 4.71
CA ARG A 200 1.08 1.18 4.39
C ARG A 200 0.65 0.32 5.59
N VAL A 201 1.60 -0.33 6.28
CA VAL A 201 1.31 -1.12 7.48
C VAL A 201 0.60 -0.30 8.55
N ARG A 202 1.00 0.97 8.73
CA ARG A 202 0.31 1.90 9.63
C ARG A 202 -1.14 2.13 9.20
N ASP A 203 -1.38 2.38 7.92
CA ASP A 203 -2.71 2.66 7.38
C ASP A 203 -3.62 1.41 7.48
N ASP A 204 -3.06 0.20 7.29
CA ASP A 204 -3.74 -1.08 7.51
C ASP A 204 -4.18 -1.23 8.98
N PHE A 205 -3.32 -0.88 9.93
CA PHE A 205 -3.68 -0.88 11.35
C PHE A 205 -4.77 0.14 11.70
N GLU A 206 -4.76 1.32 11.08
CA GLU A 206 -5.83 2.30 11.26
C GLU A 206 -7.17 1.78 10.75
N GLN A 207 -7.17 1.14 9.58
CA GLN A 207 -8.36 0.52 9.01
C GLN A 207 -8.88 -0.62 9.90
N LEU A 208 -7.98 -1.48 10.37
CA LEU A 208 -8.30 -2.58 11.27
C LEU A 208 -8.93 -2.04 12.58
N ASN A 209 -8.34 -1.00 13.19
CA ASN A 209 -8.91 -0.36 14.39
C ASN A 209 -10.30 0.25 14.13
N ARG A 210 -10.55 0.87 12.97
CA ARG A 210 -11.88 1.38 12.60
C ARG A 210 -12.90 0.24 12.48
N GLN A 211 -12.56 -0.81 11.74
CA GLN A 211 -13.42 -1.99 11.55
C GLN A 211 -13.73 -2.67 12.90
N PHE A 212 -12.76 -2.77 13.81
CA PHE A 212 -13.00 -3.31 15.14
C PHE A 212 -14.02 -2.48 15.93
N ARG A 213 -13.89 -1.15 15.90
CA ARG A 213 -14.84 -0.25 16.57
C ARG A 213 -16.24 -0.36 15.99
N GLU A 214 -16.35 -0.43 14.67
CA GLU A 214 -17.63 -0.64 13.96
C GLU A 214 -18.28 -1.96 14.40
N ARG A 215 -17.55 -3.08 14.40
CA ARG A 215 -18.06 -4.39 14.87
C ARG A 215 -18.52 -4.34 16.33
N ILE A 216 -17.79 -3.65 17.22
CA ILE A 216 -18.18 -3.48 18.62
C ILE A 216 -19.49 -2.70 18.76
N ILE A 217 -19.76 -1.75 17.86
CA ILE A 217 -20.93 -0.87 17.89
C ILE A 217 -22.16 -1.50 17.23
N ASP A 218 -21.99 -2.19 16.09
CA ASP A 218 -23.08 -2.63 15.24
C ASP A 218 -23.64 -4.02 15.57
N ASP A 219 -22.88 -4.90 16.23
CA ASP A 219 -23.30 -6.29 16.39
C ASP A 219 -24.17 -6.53 17.64
N GLU A 220 -25.39 -7.02 17.42
CA GLU A 220 -26.31 -7.44 18.48
C GLU A 220 -26.02 -8.86 19.01
N GLY A 221 -25.21 -9.68 18.29
CA GLY A 221 -25.06 -11.11 18.53
C GLY A 221 -23.64 -11.71 18.55
N ALA A 222 -22.65 -11.20 17.79
CA ALA A 222 -21.27 -11.74 17.81
C ALA A 222 -20.46 -11.21 19.02
N ARG A 223 -20.88 -11.64 20.21
CA ARG A 223 -20.60 -10.96 21.48
C ARG A 223 -19.53 -11.64 22.36
N GLY A 224 -19.06 -12.84 22.02
CA GLY A 224 -18.13 -13.61 22.87
C GLY A 224 -16.68 -13.39 22.48
N ASP A 225 -16.29 -14.00 21.37
CA ASP A 225 -14.89 -14.34 21.10
C ASP A 225 -13.96 -13.12 20.97
N VAL A 226 -14.37 -12.03 20.31
CA VAL A 226 -13.49 -10.87 20.08
C VAL A 226 -13.30 -10.02 21.35
N LEU A 227 -14.37 -9.83 22.13
CA LEU A 227 -14.29 -9.14 23.41
C LEU A 227 -13.56 -10.02 24.43
N GLU A 228 -13.82 -11.32 24.44
CA GLU A 228 -13.13 -12.30 25.27
C GLU A 228 -11.64 -12.39 24.93
N GLN A 229 -11.25 -12.37 23.65
CA GLN A 229 -9.84 -12.27 23.23
C GLN A 229 -9.17 -10.99 23.77
N LEU A 230 -9.83 -9.83 23.67
CA LEU A 230 -9.30 -8.57 24.20
C LEU A 230 -9.24 -8.55 25.74
N PHE A 231 -10.22 -9.16 26.44
CA PHE A 231 -10.23 -9.28 27.90
C PHE A 231 -9.23 -10.33 28.42
N ASN A 232 -8.96 -11.36 27.63
CA ASN A 232 -7.94 -12.39 27.90
C ASN A 232 -6.51 -11.91 27.64
N GLY A 233 -6.34 -10.65 27.21
CA GLY A 233 -5.03 -10.03 26.99
C GLY A 233 -4.40 -10.37 25.64
N VAL A 234 -5.15 -10.96 24.70
CA VAL A 234 -4.71 -11.14 23.32
C VAL A 234 -4.69 -9.78 22.64
N ASP A 235 -3.51 -9.33 22.23
CA ASP A 235 -3.37 -8.12 21.43
C ASP A 235 -3.79 -8.43 20.01
N VAL A 236 -5.09 -8.30 19.73
CA VAL A 236 -5.72 -8.64 18.44
C VAL A 236 -5.09 -7.88 17.27
N ILE A 237 -4.41 -6.75 17.55
CA ILE A 237 -3.64 -6.02 16.55
C ILE A 237 -2.31 -6.73 16.28
N ALA A 238 -1.57 -7.12 17.32
CA ALA A 238 -0.32 -7.86 17.18
C ALA A 238 -0.53 -9.25 16.55
N ASP A 239 -1.65 -9.91 16.86
CA ASP A 239 -1.95 -11.26 16.37
C ASP A 239 -2.58 -11.29 14.96
N SER A 240 -2.84 -10.11 14.38
CA SER A 240 -3.23 -9.97 12.98
C SER A 240 -2.08 -10.39 12.06
N GLU A 241 -2.37 -10.78 10.81
CA GLU A 241 -1.35 -11.14 9.83
C GLU A 241 -0.32 -10.02 9.63
N ALA A 242 -0.78 -8.77 9.49
CA ALA A 242 0.07 -7.59 9.42
C ALA A 242 0.87 -7.34 10.72
N GLY A 243 0.23 -7.56 11.88
CA GLY A 243 0.85 -7.47 13.21
C GLY A 243 2.02 -8.41 13.40
N ARG A 244 1.81 -9.71 13.15
CA ARG A 244 2.83 -10.74 13.30
C ARG A 244 4.00 -10.54 12.34
N THR A 245 3.69 -10.18 11.10
CA THR A 245 4.71 -9.90 10.07
C THR A 245 5.56 -8.68 10.45
N PHE A 246 4.92 -7.62 10.97
CA PHE A 246 5.63 -6.43 11.44
C PHE A 246 6.42 -6.69 12.73
N GLU A 247 5.89 -7.47 13.67
CA GLU A 247 6.58 -7.83 14.91
C GLU A 247 7.82 -8.68 14.64
N ALA A 248 7.74 -9.67 13.75
CA ALA A 248 8.88 -10.46 13.30
C ALA A 248 9.96 -9.56 12.68
N PHE A 249 9.56 -8.64 11.80
CA PHE A 249 10.43 -7.61 11.24
C PHE A 249 11.09 -6.73 12.31
N TRP A 250 10.31 -6.21 13.25
CA TRP A 250 10.77 -5.28 14.28
C TRP A 250 11.70 -5.96 15.29
N SER A 251 11.43 -7.23 15.60
CA SER A 251 12.31 -8.08 16.39
C SER A 251 13.64 -8.29 15.69
N LEU A 252 13.64 -8.49 14.37
CA LEU A 252 14.86 -8.70 13.60
C LEU A 252 15.73 -7.44 13.51
N LEU A 253 15.12 -6.26 13.38
CA LEU A 253 15.87 -4.99 13.42
C LEU A 253 16.41 -4.62 14.81
N ASN A 254 15.70 -4.99 15.88
CA ASN A 254 16.15 -4.74 17.25
C ASN A 254 17.11 -5.82 17.77
N ASP A 255 17.30 -6.92 17.05
CA ASP A 255 18.33 -7.89 17.36
C ASP A 255 19.71 -7.26 17.16
N THR A 256 20.45 -7.13 18.26
CA THR A 256 21.78 -6.49 18.28
C THR A 256 22.79 -7.20 17.38
N GLN A 257 22.67 -8.53 17.23
CA GLN A 257 23.54 -9.31 16.36
C GLN A 257 23.21 -9.05 14.89
N GLN A 258 21.93 -9.08 14.52
CA GLN A 258 21.49 -8.86 13.13
C GLN A 258 21.75 -7.41 12.67
N SER A 259 21.46 -6.45 13.53
CA SER A 259 21.72 -5.02 13.27
C SER A 259 23.22 -4.75 13.10
N SER A 260 24.07 -5.35 13.94
CA SER A 260 25.52 -5.24 13.79
C SER A 260 26.05 -5.88 12.50
N GLN A 261 25.49 -7.02 12.09
CA GLN A 261 25.84 -7.66 10.81
C GLN A 261 25.44 -6.80 9.61
N LEU A 262 24.27 -6.16 9.67
CA LEU A 262 23.80 -5.24 8.64
C LEU A 262 24.72 -4.03 8.50
N ASP A 263 25.09 -3.40 9.62
CA ASP A 263 25.98 -2.24 9.63
C ASP A 263 27.37 -2.60 9.09
N GLN A 264 27.93 -3.73 9.50
CA GLN A 264 29.22 -4.22 8.99
C GLN A 264 29.17 -4.50 7.47
N ALA A 265 28.07 -5.08 6.98
CA ALA A 265 27.88 -5.33 5.56
C ALA A 265 27.77 -4.02 4.75
N LEU A 266 27.08 -3.01 5.26
CA LEU A 266 26.95 -1.69 4.64
C LEU A 266 28.29 -0.94 4.61
N ASP A 267 29.04 -0.97 5.71
CA ASP A 267 30.37 -0.36 5.79
C ASP A 267 31.35 -1.02 4.82
N ALA A 268 31.38 -2.35 4.78
CA ALA A 268 32.17 -3.11 3.82
C ALA A 268 31.77 -2.78 2.38
N LEU A 269 30.46 -2.65 2.11
CA LEU A 269 29.93 -2.29 0.80
C LEU A 269 30.38 -0.89 0.36
N LEU A 270 30.33 0.08 1.27
CA LEU A 270 30.70 1.48 1.01
C LEU A 270 32.22 1.70 0.91
N ALA A 271 33.03 0.83 1.52
CA ALA A 271 34.49 0.88 1.41
C ALA A 271 35.02 0.52 0.00
N ARG A 272 34.18 -0.06 -0.87
CA ARG A 272 34.61 -0.66 -2.15
C ARG A 272 34.77 0.33 -3.28
N GLY A 273 35.62 -0.05 -4.25
CA GLY A 273 35.92 0.76 -5.42
C GLY A 273 34.69 1.11 -6.27
N PHE A 274 33.70 0.21 -6.38
CA PHE A 274 32.46 0.51 -7.12
C PHE A 274 31.58 1.52 -6.41
N ALA A 275 31.61 1.61 -5.08
CA ALA A 275 30.81 2.56 -4.31
C ALA A 275 31.19 4.01 -4.64
N ARG A 276 32.41 4.26 -5.16
CA ARG A 276 32.82 5.58 -5.67
C ARG A 276 32.04 6.01 -6.93
N LYS A 277 31.43 5.06 -7.65
CA LYS A 277 30.56 5.31 -8.81
C LYS A 277 29.11 5.59 -8.43
N LEU A 278 28.73 5.34 -7.17
CA LEU A 278 27.45 5.78 -6.63
C LEU A 278 27.48 7.30 -6.41
N ASP A 279 26.36 7.94 -6.69
CA ASP A 279 26.22 9.37 -6.48
C ASP A 279 26.22 9.73 -4.98
N ARG A 280 26.18 11.03 -4.66
CA ARG A 280 26.25 11.49 -3.27
C ARG A 280 25.00 11.11 -2.46
N ARG A 281 23.84 10.98 -3.09
CA ARG A 281 22.57 10.63 -2.45
C ARG A 281 22.49 9.13 -2.20
N GLU A 282 22.80 8.32 -3.20
CA GLU A 282 22.87 6.85 -3.11
C GLU A 282 23.78 6.42 -1.95
N ARG A 283 24.98 7.03 -1.83
CA ARG A 283 25.90 6.74 -0.73
C ARG A 283 25.41 7.23 0.63
N ALA A 284 24.70 8.36 0.68
CA ALA A 284 24.17 8.89 1.94
C ALA A 284 23.00 8.03 2.44
N PHE A 285 22.16 7.56 1.51
CA PHE A 285 21.06 6.65 1.78
C PHE A 285 21.56 5.33 2.37
N LEU A 286 22.53 4.66 1.71
CA LEU A 286 23.10 3.41 2.23
C LEU A 286 23.72 3.57 3.62
N ARG A 287 24.39 4.70 3.88
CA ARG A 287 25.00 4.99 5.19
C ARG A 287 23.97 5.26 6.29
N GLY A 288 22.79 5.75 5.91
CA GLY A 288 21.69 6.05 6.82
C GLY A 288 20.65 4.94 6.92
N LEU A 289 20.78 3.86 6.13
CA LEU A 289 19.73 2.88 5.92
C LEU A 289 19.23 2.26 7.23
N THR A 290 20.13 1.71 8.04
CA THR A 290 19.78 1.11 9.34
C THR A 290 19.05 2.10 10.25
N GLY A 291 19.57 3.33 10.35
CA GLY A 291 18.95 4.39 11.16
C GLY A 291 17.56 4.78 10.65
N THR A 292 17.38 4.91 9.34
CA THR A 292 16.08 5.21 8.72
C THR A 292 15.09 4.07 8.95
N LEU A 293 15.51 2.80 8.82
CA LEU A 293 14.63 1.66 9.08
C LEU A 293 14.22 1.58 10.56
N LEU A 294 15.13 1.84 11.50
CA LEU A 294 14.84 1.89 12.93
C LEU A 294 13.90 3.04 13.29
N GLU A 295 14.11 4.24 12.72
CA GLU A 295 13.25 5.39 12.91
C GLU A 295 11.82 5.10 12.40
N ARG A 296 11.70 4.64 11.16
CA ARG A 296 10.40 4.34 10.54
C ARG A 296 9.68 3.17 11.20
N GLY A 297 10.39 2.09 11.54
CA GLY A 297 9.83 0.99 12.29
C GLY A 297 9.39 1.42 13.70
N GLY A 298 10.16 2.31 14.36
CA GLY A 298 9.83 2.84 15.67
C GLY A 298 8.56 3.69 15.67
N GLU A 299 8.35 4.49 14.61
CA GLU A 299 7.11 5.24 14.39
C GLU A 299 5.90 4.30 14.31
N VAL A 300 5.97 3.25 13.48
CA VAL A 300 4.89 2.26 13.34
C VAL A 300 4.64 1.51 14.64
N HIS A 301 5.70 1.07 15.32
CA HIS A 301 5.60 0.38 16.61
C HIS A 301 4.92 1.25 17.67
N THR A 302 5.26 2.53 17.74
CA THR A 302 4.64 3.49 18.68
C THR A 302 3.15 3.66 18.39
N VAL A 303 2.77 3.79 17.12
CA VAL A 303 1.37 3.89 16.68
C VAL A 303 0.60 2.61 17.05
N MET A 304 1.17 1.43 16.79
CA MET A 304 0.60 0.14 17.17
C MET A 304 0.34 0.07 18.68
N GLN A 305 1.33 0.41 19.51
CA GLN A 305 1.20 0.44 20.96
C GLN A 305 0.14 1.45 21.44
N HIS A 306 -0.01 2.57 20.75
CA HIS A 306 -1.06 3.54 21.05
C HIS A 306 -2.46 3.00 20.70
N PHE A 307 -2.61 2.33 19.55
CA PHE A 307 -3.87 1.73 19.13
C PHE A 307 -4.31 0.59 20.04
N ALA A 308 -3.41 -0.32 20.40
CA ALA A 308 -3.70 -1.39 21.35
C ALA A 308 -4.20 -0.83 22.70
N ARG A 309 -3.54 0.21 23.22
CA ARG A 309 -3.98 0.91 24.45
C ARG A 309 -5.31 1.62 24.29
N SER A 310 -5.52 2.32 23.17
CA SER A 310 -6.76 3.05 22.88
C SER A 310 -7.96 2.12 22.75
N LEU A 311 -7.79 0.97 22.09
CA LEU A 311 -8.81 -0.05 21.96
C LEU A 311 -9.16 -0.65 23.32
N ARG A 312 -8.15 -0.98 24.13
CA ARG A 312 -8.35 -1.47 25.51
C ARG A 312 -9.10 -0.45 26.37
N GLY A 313 -8.73 0.82 26.30
CA GLY A 313 -9.42 1.91 26.99
C GLY A 313 -10.86 2.10 26.52
N PHE A 314 -11.13 1.96 25.22
CA PHE A 314 -12.48 2.03 24.66
C PHE A 314 -13.40 0.90 25.14
N VAL A 315 -12.88 -0.32 25.22
CA VAL A 315 -13.61 -1.47 25.77
C VAL A 315 -13.86 -1.30 27.27
N GLN A 316 -12.83 -0.88 28.02
CA GLN A 316 -12.92 -0.68 29.48
C GLN A 316 -13.86 0.46 29.88
N SER A 317 -13.90 1.56 29.10
CA SER A 317 -14.74 2.72 29.42
C SER A 317 -16.24 2.45 29.26
N ARG A 318 -16.61 1.34 28.61
CA ARG A 318 -18.00 1.01 28.24
C ARG A 318 -18.68 2.10 27.39
N GLY A 319 -17.93 3.07 26.85
CA GLY A 319 -18.48 4.18 26.04
C GLY A 319 -19.20 3.69 24.77
N TYR A 320 -18.84 2.50 24.29
CA TYR A 320 -19.57 1.83 23.20
C TYR A 320 -21.05 1.55 23.55
N LEU A 321 -21.42 1.42 24.84
CA LEU A 321 -22.81 1.24 25.25
C LEU A 321 -23.65 2.49 25.03
N GLU A 322 -23.09 3.68 25.28
CA GLU A 322 -23.76 4.96 24.99
C GLU A 322 -23.94 5.14 23.48
N GLN A 323 -22.89 4.85 22.72
CA GLN A 323 -22.93 4.96 21.25
C GLN A 323 -23.88 3.94 20.62
N ARG A 324 -23.94 2.72 21.15
CA ARG A 324 -24.95 1.73 20.78
C ARG A 324 -26.36 2.21 21.10
N ARG A 325 -26.58 2.78 22.30
CA ARG A 325 -27.89 3.31 22.67
C ARG A 325 -28.32 4.43 21.72
N LEU A 326 -27.40 5.32 21.35
CA LEU A 326 -27.64 6.36 20.35
C LEU A 326 -28.03 5.76 18.99
N ASN A 327 -27.28 4.78 18.49
CA ASN A 327 -27.58 4.11 17.22
C ASN A 327 -28.93 3.37 17.25
N GLN A 328 -29.28 2.71 18.35
CA GLN A 328 -30.59 2.08 18.53
C GLN A 328 -31.72 3.13 18.48
N LEU A 329 -31.56 4.27 19.17
CA LEU A 329 -32.52 5.36 19.15
C LEU A 329 -32.65 5.99 17.74
N LEU A 330 -31.53 6.12 17.00
CA LEU A 330 -31.54 6.60 15.62
C LEU A 330 -32.25 5.63 14.67
N LYS A 331 -31.95 4.32 14.74
CA LYS A 331 -32.64 3.30 13.94
C LYS A 331 -34.14 3.27 14.24
N GLN A 332 -34.52 3.38 15.52
CA GLN A 332 -35.93 3.47 15.91
C GLN A 332 -36.59 4.71 15.32
N ALA A 333 -35.98 5.89 15.47
CA ALA A 333 -36.49 7.14 14.91
C ALA A 333 -36.60 7.10 13.38
N GLN A 334 -35.63 6.47 12.68
CA GLN A 334 -35.68 6.25 11.24
C GLN A 334 -36.82 5.30 10.85
N GLY A 335 -37.05 4.23 11.61
CA GLY A 335 -38.17 3.31 11.39
C GLY A 335 -39.53 3.99 11.56
N GLU A 336 -39.67 4.81 12.60
CA GLU A 336 -40.87 5.64 12.83
C GLU A 336 -41.05 6.69 11.72
N ALA A 337 -39.97 7.32 11.26
CA ALA A 337 -40.00 8.29 10.15
C ALA A 337 -40.40 7.64 8.81
N LEU A 338 -39.95 6.41 8.54
CA LEU A 338 -40.33 5.64 7.35
C LEU A 338 -41.85 5.36 7.29
N GLN A 339 -42.48 5.10 8.43
CA GLN A 339 -43.94 4.91 8.49
C GLN A 339 -44.71 6.19 8.15
N LEU A 340 -44.10 7.36 8.37
CA LEU A 340 -44.69 8.67 8.11
C LEU A 340 -44.42 9.20 6.70
N ARG A 341 -43.60 8.50 5.90
CA ARG A 341 -43.14 8.91 4.55
C ARG A 341 -44.29 9.30 3.61
N ASP A 342 -45.38 8.54 3.64
CA ASP A 342 -46.51 8.75 2.72
C ASP A 342 -47.47 9.85 3.21
N SER A 343 -47.27 10.36 4.44
CA SER A 343 -48.13 11.37 5.08
C SER A 343 -47.48 12.75 5.24
N LEU A 344 -46.15 12.82 5.18
CA LEU A 344 -45.38 14.05 5.38
C LEU A 344 -44.29 14.19 4.33
N HIS A 345 -44.15 15.39 3.77
CA HIS A 345 -43.08 15.70 2.83
C HIS A 345 -41.73 15.81 3.57
N ALA A 346 -40.63 15.38 2.93
CA ALA A 346 -39.29 15.40 3.55
C ALA A 346 -38.81 16.80 4.01
N THR A 347 -39.42 17.86 3.48
CA THR A 347 -39.10 19.27 3.80
C THR A 347 -40.04 19.89 4.84
N THR A 348 -41.01 19.13 5.37
CA THR A 348 -41.95 19.65 6.36
C THR A 348 -41.21 19.93 7.67
N ALA A 349 -41.35 21.17 8.17
CA ALA A 349 -40.73 21.58 9.42
C ALA A 349 -41.28 20.77 10.60
N THR A 350 -40.39 20.14 11.36
CA THR A 350 -40.75 19.29 12.50
C THR A 350 -41.18 20.07 13.74
N GLY A 351 -41.08 21.40 13.72
CA GLY A 351 -41.33 22.29 14.87
C GLY A 351 -40.34 22.11 16.03
N TYR A 352 -39.33 21.25 15.86
CA TYR A 352 -38.32 20.94 16.86
C TYR A 352 -37.00 21.65 16.53
N THR A 353 -36.55 22.53 17.42
CA THR A 353 -35.27 23.22 17.29
C THR A 353 -34.23 22.51 18.16
N GLN A 354 -33.29 21.81 17.52
CA GLN A 354 -32.21 21.16 18.26
C GLN A 354 -31.21 22.21 18.75
N ALA A 355 -30.98 22.28 20.05
CA ALA A 355 -29.96 23.15 20.61
C ALA A 355 -28.58 22.58 20.26
N LEU A 356 -27.95 23.09 19.20
CA LEU A 356 -26.59 22.73 18.85
C LEU A 356 -25.65 23.14 19.98
N SER A 357 -24.71 22.26 20.34
CA SER A 357 -23.62 22.57 21.26
C SER A 357 -22.77 23.70 20.66
N ALA A 358 -23.07 24.94 21.04
CA ALA A 358 -22.26 26.09 20.67
C ALA A 358 -21.01 26.11 21.56
N ALA A 359 -19.83 26.02 20.93
CA ALA A 359 -18.59 26.34 21.61
C ALA A 359 -18.64 27.82 22.01
N ARG A 360 -18.77 28.12 23.31
CA ARG A 360 -18.59 29.49 23.81
C ARG A 360 -17.11 29.84 23.68
N LEU A 361 -16.73 30.43 22.55
CA LEU A 361 -15.43 31.07 22.37
C LEU A 361 -15.34 32.24 23.37
N ARG A 362 -14.75 31.98 24.52
CA ARG A 362 -14.37 33.03 25.46
C ARG A 362 -13.00 33.55 25.07
N SER A 363 -12.88 34.87 24.92
CA SER A 363 -11.59 35.51 24.68
C SER A 363 -10.59 35.13 25.78
N LEU A 364 -9.34 34.85 25.40
CA LEU A 364 -8.22 34.65 26.34
C LEU A 364 -8.09 35.81 27.34
N SER A 365 -8.55 37.02 26.97
CA SER A 365 -8.57 38.20 27.86
C SER A 365 -9.56 38.12 29.03
N GLN A 366 -10.44 37.12 29.08
CA GLN A 366 -11.36 36.88 30.21
C GLN A 366 -10.76 36.05 31.33
N TRP A 367 -9.56 35.48 31.12
CA TRP A 367 -8.85 34.74 32.14
C TRP A 367 -8.17 35.74 33.07
N ARG A 368 -8.57 35.78 34.33
CA ARG A 368 -7.86 36.50 35.38
C ARG A 368 -6.93 35.53 36.09
N LEU A 369 -5.70 35.97 36.36
CA LEU A 369 -4.82 35.28 37.28
C LEU A 369 -5.53 35.15 38.63
N HIS A 370 -5.59 33.92 39.14
CA HIS A 370 -6.12 33.64 40.45
C HIS A 370 -5.18 34.27 41.49
N ASP A 371 -5.64 35.30 42.19
CA ASP A 371 -4.94 35.90 43.33
C ASP A 371 -5.48 35.25 44.63
N PRO A 372 -4.74 34.34 45.26
CA PRO A 372 -5.15 33.72 46.50
C PRO A 372 -4.86 34.69 47.66
N ARG A 373 -5.82 35.56 47.95
CA ARG A 373 -5.86 36.29 49.23
C ARG A 373 -6.92 35.71 50.15
#